data_AF-A0A7D4UDB6-F1
#
_entry.id   AF-A0A7D4UDB6-F1
#
_cell.length_a   1.000
_cell.length_b   1.000
_cell.length_c   1.000
_cell.angle_alpha   90.00
_cell.angle_beta   90.00
_cell.angle_gamma   90.00
#
_symmetry.space_group_name_H-M   'P 1'
#
loop_
_entity.id
_entity.type
_entity.pdbx_description
1 polymer ?
#
loop_
_entity_poly.entity_id
_entity_poly.type
_entity_poly.pdbx_seq_one_letter_code
_entity_poly.pdbx_strand_id
1 'polypeptide(L)'
;MFDIDYLSQLIANGIEENTELEYKAAAALQREDKKITEATKDVSAFANSNGGILIYGISENQASKHLPGNIDPVDRKAITKEWLEQILNARIRPRIHGLKIHVITIADDKVVYVLEIPKGETAHQANDKLYYRRHNFSVESMFDYEIRDVMARQKAPQIKIHFDVGKKANIWIAPNDRTILHKQRPYLYFLNVHIENVGKMYARYINIVLTLPQRLLDAMCDEHDNTTVKIPLDNKVRDLIEPPDDNRRTLSIGDMNKPKQYGPARREPLLPGMHVTLQSFPVDIDNIWQGDVLSWTLYADNAEPQSGALKFDQIELKV
;
A
#
# COMPACT_ATOMS: atom_id res chain seq x y z
N MET A 1 -22.73 0.75 15.99
CA MET A 1 -21.84 1.93 15.86
C MET A 1 -22.60 3.12 15.34
N PHE A 2 -23.47 2.96 14.32
CA PHE A 2 -24.46 3.97 13.95
C PHE A 2 -25.88 3.41 14.16
N ASP A 3 -26.62 3.98 15.09
CA ASP A 3 -27.98 3.60 15.48
C ASP A 3 -28.79 4.84 15.93
N ILE A 4 -30.04 4.64 16.34
CA ILE A 4 -30.93 5.73 16.77
C ILE A 4 -30.38 6.45 18.01
N ASP A 5 -29.74 5.72 18.92
CA ASP A 5 -29.17 6.28 20.14
C ASP A 5 -27.99 7.21 19.80
N TYR A 6 -27.14 6.82 18.86
CA TYR A 6 -26.08 7.68 18.33
C TYR A 6 -26.62 9.00 17.78
N LEU A 7 -27.66 8.97 16.94
CA LEU A 7 -28.28 10.18 16.40
C LEU A 7 -28.87 11.05 17.52
N SER A 8 -29.52 10.41 18.48
CA SER A 8 -30.12 11.11 19.63
C SER A 8 -29.05 11.78 20.50
N GLN A 9 -27.88 11.17 20.67
CA GLN A 9 -26.75 11.75 21.38
C GLN A 9 -26.16 12.96 20.65
N LEU A 10 -26.04 12.91 19.32
CA LEU A 10 -25.59 14.06 18.52
C LEU A 10 -26.50 15.27 18.71
N ILE A 11 -27.82 15.04 18.68
CA ILE A 11 -28.83 16.10 18.86
C ILE A 11 -28.84 16.60 20.31
N ALA A 12 -28.89 15.69 21.29
CA ALA A 12 -29.00 16.05 22.71
C ALA A 12 -27.77 16.81 23.23
N ASN A 13 -26.58 16.43 22.76
CA ASN A 13 -25.34 17.12 23.14
C ASN A 13 -25.05 18.36 22.28
N GLY A 14 -25.87 18.61 21.24
CA GLY A 14 -25.67 19.72 20.31
C GLY A 14 -24.28 19.67 19.68
N ILE A 15 -23.87 18.51 19.17
CA ILE A 15 -22.55 18.36 18.55
C ILE A 15 -22.52 19.21 17.28
N GLU A 16 -21.70 20.26 17.30
CA GLU A 16 -21.54 21.16 16.16
C GLU A 16 -20.93 20.41 14.96
N GLU A 17 -21.35 20.79 13.76
CA GLU A 17 -20.68 20.38 12.53
C GLU A 17 -19.20 20.71 12.61
N ASN A 18 -18.40 20.04 11.79
CA ASN A 18 -16.99 20.34 11.67
C ASN A 18 -16.46 19.92 10.30
N THR A 19 -15.14 19.92 10.15
CA THR A 19 -14.50 19.53 8.89
C THR A 19 -14.82 18.08 8.47
N GLU A 20 -15.22 17.23 9.41
CA GLU A 20 -15.45 15.80 9.25
C GLU A 20 -16.90 15.37 9.55
N LEU A 21 -17.81 16.30 9.91
CA LEU A 21 -19.21 16.01 10.23
C LEU A 21 -20.14 17.08 9.63
N GLU A 22 -21.16 16.65 8.92
CA GLU A 22 -22.17 17.52 8.29
C GLU A 22 -23.58 16.93 8.40
N TYR A 23 -24.56 17.79 8.69
CA TYR A 23 -25.97 17.45 8.70
C TYR A 23 -26.69 18.02 7.47
N LYS A 24 -27.57 17.22 6.88
CA LYS A 24 -28.44 17.64 5.78
C LYS A 24 -29.87 17.17 6.03
N ALA A 25 -30.83 18.08 5.82
CA ALA A 25 -32.25 17.77 5.83
C ALA A 25 -32.62 16.77 4.72
N ALA A 26 -33.76 16.07 4.84
CA ALA A 26 -34.21 15.13 3.81
C ALA A 26 -34.41 15.80 2.44
N ALA A 27 -34.83 17.07 2.43
CA ALA A 27 -35.02 17.85 1.21
C ALA A 27 -33.70 18.17 0.46
N ALA A 28 -32.53 17.93 1.07
CA ALA A 28 -31.25 18.01 0.37
C ALA A 28 -31.03 16.80 -0.56
N LEU A 29 -31.77 15.71 -0.36
CA LEU A 29 -31.61 14.46 -1.11
C LEU A 29 -32.90 14.08 -1.85
N GLN A 30 -32.95 14.41 -3.13
CA GLN A 30 -34.08 14.12 -4.01
C GLN A 30 -33.58 13.65 -5.38
N ARG A 31 -34.45 12.99 -6.17
CA ARG A 31 -34.13 12.53 -7.53
C ARG A 31 -34.14 13.66 -8.56
N GLU A 32 -33.66 14.83 -8.17
CA GLU A 32 -33.54 16.01 -9.02
C GLU A 32 -32.06 16.24 -9.34
N ASP A 33 -31.74 16.57 -10.60
CA ASP A 33 -30.34 16.70 -11.02
C ASP A 33 -29.56 17.74 -10.22
N LYS A 34 -30.20 18.84 -9.83
CA LYS A 34 -29.57 19.87 -8.99
C LYS A 34 -29.20 19.31 -7.61
N LYS A 35 -30.10 18.58 -6.97
CA LYS A 35 -29.90 17.97 -5.64
C LYS A 35 -28.85 16.88 -5.69
N ILE A 36 -28.88 16.06 -6.74
CA ILE A 36 -27.85 15.04 -6.97
C ILE A 36 -26.48 15.71 -7.18
N THR A 37 -26.42 16.83 -7.90
CA THR A 37 -25.15 17.53 -8.13
C THR A 37 -24.58 18.07 -6.81
N GLU A 38 -25.39 18.70 -5.97
CA GLU A 38 -24.95 19.12 -4.61
C GLU A 38 -24.49 17.93 -3.77
N ALA A 39 -25.22 16.80 -3.78
CA ALA A 39 -24.79 15.60 -3.07
C ALA A 39 -23.43 15.07 -3.58
N THR A 40 -23.20 15.07 -4.90
CA THR A 40 -21.89 14.67 -5.45
C THR A 40 -20.78 15.63 -5.07
N LYS A 41 -21.07 16.92 -5.02
CA LYS A 41 -20.16 17.97 -4.59
C LYS A 41 -19.76 17.76 -3.13
N ASP A 42 -20.71 17.60 -2.23
CA ASP A 42 -20.47 17.37 -0.79
C ASP A 42 -19.63 16.10 -0.57
N VAL A 43 -20.03 14.98 -1.18
CA VAL A 43 -19.33 13.70 -1.03
C VAL A 43 -17.91 13.74 -1.61
N SER A 44 -17.72 14.37 -2.77
CA SER A 44 -16.39 14.54 -3.36
C SER A 44 -15.49 15.45 -2.51
N ALA A 45 -16.05 16.49 -1.90
CA ALA A 45 -15.33 17.41 -1.03
C ALA A 45 -14.80 16.71 0.22
N PHE A 46 -15.61 15.84 0.84
CA PHE A 46 -15.17 15.01 1.96
C PHE A 46 -14.00 14.12 1.57
N ALA A 47 -14.11 13.38 0.45
CA ALA A 47 -13.05 12.49 0.00
C ALA A 47 -11.74 13.26 -0.35
N ASN A 48 -11.86 14.43 -0.96
CA ASN A 48 -10.70 15.28 -1.29
C ASN A 48 -10.06 15.94 -0.06
N SER A 49 -10.79 16.05 1.06
CA SER A 49 -10.26 16.53 2.34
C SER A 49 -9.75 15.34 3.20
N ASN A 50 -10.24 15.18 4.43
CA ASN A 50 -9.83 14.13 5.36
C ASN A 50 -10.83 12.96 5.46
N GLY A 51 -11.85 12.91 4.60
CA GLY A 51 -13.01 12.06 4.82
C GLY A 51 -13.93 12.63 5.91
N GLY A 52 -14.90 11.85 6.35
CA GLY A 52 -15.84 12.24 7.39
C GLY A 52 -17.18 11.51 7.31
N ILE A 53 -18.16 12.07 8.01
CA ILE A 53 -19.52 11.58 8.15
C ILE A 53 -20.48 12.63 7.61
N LEU A 54 -21.30 12.24 6.64
CA LEU A 54 -22.40 13.07 6.12
C LEU A 54 -23.73 12.40 6.45
N ILE A 55 -24.60 13.12 7.18
CA ILE A 55 -25.87 12.57 7.66
C ILE A 55 -27.03 13.24 6.93
N TYR A 56 -27.76 12.48 6.11
CA TYR A 56 -29.03 12.90 5.53
C TYR A 56 -30.19 12.46 6.42
N GLY A 57 -31.02 13.42 6.79
CA GLY A 57 -32.23 13.22 7.57
C GLY A 57 -32.20 13.89 8.94
N ILE A 58 -31.30 14.84 9.14
CA ILE A 58 -31.24 15.73 10.30
C ILE A 58 -31.23 17.16 9.77
N SER A 59 -32.20 17.97 10.16
CA SER A 59 -32.20 19.39 9.78
C SER A 59 -31.15 20.16 10.55
N GLU A 60 -30.62 21.24 9.99
CA GLU A 60 -29.83 22.21 10.76
C GLU A 60 -30.77 23.02 11.68
N ASN A 61 -30.28 23.38 12.86
CA ASN A 61 -31.03 24.20 13.80
C ASN A 61 -31.24 25.61 13.23
N GLN A 62 -32.50 26.08 13.24
CA GLN A 62 -32.86 27.41 12.74
C GLN A 62 -32.27 28.56 13.59
N ALA A 63 -32.02 28.32 14.88
CA ALA A 63 -31.52 29.34 15.81
C ALA A 63 -29.99 29.45 15.84
N SER A 64 -29.27 28.42 15.40
CA SER A 64 -27.80 28.39 15.39
C SER A 64 -27.35 27.49 14.25
N LYS A 65 -26.81 28.11 13.19
CA LYS A 65 -26.22 27.39 12.07
C LYS A 65 -25.15 26.43 12.62
N HIS A 66 -25.02 25.27 12.01
CA HIS A 66 -24.06 24.20 12.37
C HIS A 66 -24.40 23.36 13.60
N LEU A 67 -25.52 23.62 14.30
CA LEU A 67 -26.05 22.69 15.29
C LEU A 67 -27.10 21.74 14.67
N PRO A 68 -27.15 20.47 15.11
CA PRO A 68 -28.20 19.57 14.70
C PRO A 68 -29.54 20.06 15.24
N GLY A 69 -30.53 20.10 14.36
CA GLY A 69 -31.92 20.39 14.67
C GLY A 69 -32.70 19.12 14.94
N ASN A 70 -33.85 18.97 14.27
CA ASN A 70 -34.72 17.83 14.45
C ASN A 70 -34.40 16.71 13.46
N ILE A 71 -34.75 15.48 13.82
CA ILE A 71 -34.79 14.37 12.87
C ILE A 71 -35.83 14.70 11.79
N ASP A 72 -35.39 14.78 10.55
CA ASP A 72 -36.18 15.05 9.35
C ASP A 72 -35.99 13.88 8.37
N PRO A 73 -36.65 12.73 8.60
CA PRO A 73 -36.25 11.48 7.99
C PRO A 73 -36.62 11.40 6.50
N VAL A 74 -35.73 10.78 5.72
CA VAL A 74 -35.90 10.51 4.29
C VAL A 74 -36.89 9.37 4.09
N ASP A 75 -37.72 9.46 3.04
CA ASP A 75 -38.57 8.36 2.61
C ASP A 75 -37.75 7.30 1.85
N ARG A 76 -37.62 6.11 2.44
CA ARG A 76 -36.87 4.96 1.92
C ARG A 76 -37.41 4.48 0.57
N LYS A 77 -38.71 4.61 0.31
CA LYS A 77 -39.31 4.21 -0.97
C LYS A 77 -38.94 5.18 -2.10
N ALA A 78 -38.83 6.47 -1.77
CA ALA A 78 -38.41 7.48 -2.73
C ALA A 78 -36.90 7.39 -3.03
N ILE A 79 -36.09 7.29 -1.98
CA ILE A 79 -34.63 7.26 -2.06
C ILE A 79 -34.16 6.01 -1.35
N THR A 80 -33.76 4.99 -2.09
CA THR A 80 -33.18 3.76 -1.53
C THR A 80 -31.67 3.91 -1.36
N LYS A 81 -31.08 3.11 -0.45
CA LYS A 81 -29.62 3.04 -0.27
C LYS A 81 -28.92 2.69 -1.57
N GLU A 82 -29.42 1.67 -2.27
CA GLU A 82 -28.80 1.12 -3.49
C GLU A 82 -28.82 2.15 -4.61
N TRP A 83 -29.91 2.92 -4.72
CA TRP A 83 -30.01 4.01 -5.68
C TRP A 83 -29.01 5.12 -5.37
N LEU A 84 -28.90 5.51 -4.10
CA LEU A 84 -27.95 6.55 -3.67
C LEU A 84 -26.51 6.13 -3.97
N GLU A 85 -26.15 4.90 -3.60
CA GLU A 85 -24.84 4.32 -3.87
C GLU A 85 -24.55 4.26 -5.38
N GLN A 86 -25.51 3.82 -6.19
CA GLN A 86 -25.37 3.79 -7.65
C GLN A 86 -25.16 5.19 -8.24
N ILE A 87 -25.92 6.19 -7.80
CA ILE A 87 -25.81 7.57 -8.30
C ILE A 87 -24.45 8.17 -7.96
N LEU A 88 -23.99 8.04 -6.71
CA LEU A 88 -22.69 8.55 -6.27
C LEU A 88 -21.55 7.87 -7.04
N ASN A 89 -21.60 6.54 -7.17
CA ASN A 89 -20.63 5.77 -7.96
C ASN A 89 -20.69 6.07 -9.46
N ALA A 90 -21.83 6.49 -9.99
CA ALA A 90 -22.01 6.82 -11.40
C ALA A 90 -21.57 8.26 -11.73
N ARG A 91 -21.66 9.20 -10.78
CA ARG A 91 -21.45 10.63 -11.04
C ARG A 91 -20.14 11.20 -10.45
N ILE A 92 -19.51 10.51 -9.50
CA ILE A 92 -18.19 10.91 -8.97
C ILE A 92 -17.08 10.14 -9.71
N ARG A 93 -16.02 10.84 -10.14
CA ARG A 93 -14.90 10.26 -10.91
C ARG A 93 -13.55 10.79 -10.45
N PRO A 94 -12.54 9.93 -10.18
CA PRO A 94 -12.61 8.49 -10.02
C PRO A 94 -13.58 8.08 -8.90
N ARG A 95 -14.00 6.80 -8.87
CA ARG A 95 -14.91 6.30 -7.82
C ARG A 95 -14.22 6.36 -6.45
N ILE A 96 -14.98 6.68 -5.41
CA ILE A 96 -14.50 6.66 -4.03
C ILE A 96 -14.55 5.22 -3.53
N HIS A 97 -13.39 4.64 -3.25
CA HIS A 97 -13.30 3.29 -2.72
C HIS A 97 -13.55 3.32 -1.21
N GLY A 98 -14.35 2.40 -0.68
CA GLY A 98 -14.63 2.31 0.75
C GLY A 98 -15.72 3.24 1.30
N LEU A 99 -16.47 3.94 0.42
CA LEU A 99 -17.67 4.67 0.81
C LEU A 99 -18.72 3.68 1.38
N LYS A 100 -19.18 3.91 2.60
CA LYS A 100 -20.24 3.09 3.23
C LYS A 100 -21.47 3.93 3.52
N ILE A 101 -22.65 3.38 3.21
CA ILE A 101 -23.93 4.00 3.51
C ILE A 101 -24.66 3.14 4.54
N HIS A 102 -24.81 3.68 5.73
CA HIS A 102 -25.55 3.08 6.84
C HIS A 102 -26.97 3.63 6.86
N VAL A 103 -27.96 2.77 7.10
CA VAL A 103 -29.39 3.13 7.11
C VAL A 103 -29.91 2.96 8.53
N ILE A 104 -30.40 4.05 9.12
CA ILE A 104 -30.98 4.06 10.46
C ILE A 104 -32.48 4.27 10.29
N THR A 105 -33.29 3.26 10.64
CA THR A 105 -34.75 3.33 10.57
C THR A 105 -35.29 4.08 11.78
N ILE A 106 -36.05 5.16 11.54
CA ILE A 106 -36.71 5.94 12.59
C ILE A 106 -38.13 5.42 12.83
N ALA A 107 -38.88 5.19 11.74
CA ALA A 107 -40.22 4.61 11.77
C ALA A 107 -40.57 4.06 10.39
N ASP A 108 -41.10 2.83 10.27
CA ASP A 108 -41.52 2.21 9.01
C ASP A 108 -40.55 2.50 7.82
N ASP A 109 -40.99 3.31 6.84
CA ASP A 109 -40.24 3.72 5.65
C ASP A 109 -39.44 5.04 5.82
N LYS A 110 -39.39 5.61 7.02
CA LYS A 110 -38.66 6.83 7.36
C LYS A 110 -37.28 6.49 7.91
N VAL A 111 -36.24 6.91 7.20
CA VAL A 111 -34.85 6.56 7.47
C VAL A 111 -33.93 7.78 7.50
N VAL A 112 -32.82 7.65 8.22
CA VAL A 112 -31.67 8.55 8.16
C VAL A 112 -30.52 7.80 7.48
N TYR A 113 -29.87 8.43 6.51
CA TYR A 113 -28.71 7.88 5.83
C TYR A 113 -27.43 8.49 6.41
N VAL A 114 -26.54 7.64 6.91
CA VAL A 114 -25.22 8.05 7.40
C VAL A 114 -24.18 7.55 6.40
N LEU A 115 -23.53 8.49 5.72
CA LEU A 115 -22.47 8.22 4.75
C LEU A 115 -21.13 8.36 5.47
N GLU A 116 -20.42 7.25 5.62
CA GLU A 116 -19.04 7.19 6.09
C GLU A 116 -18.14 7.29 4.85
N ILE A 117 -17.54 8.46 4.66
CA ILE A 117 -16.76 8.81 3.48
C ILE A 117 -15.28 8.74 3.85
N PRO A 118 -14.49 7.82 3.27
CA PRO A 118 -13.07 7.73 3.56
C PRO A 118 -12.31 8.88 2.89
N LYS A 119 -11.11 9.16 3.42
CA LYS A 119 -10.14 10.02 2.74
C LYS A 119 -9.75 9.39 1.39
N GLY A 120 -9.93 10.15 0.32
CA GLY A 120 -9.59 9.72 -1.05
C GLY A 120 -8.09 9.60 -1.26
N GLU A 121 -7.69 8.56 -2.00
CA GLU A 121 -6.31 8.32 -2.45
C GLU A 121 -5.89 9.26 -3.59
N THR A 122 -6.84 9.90 -4.25
CA THR A 122 -6.63 10.83 -5.36
C THR A 122 -7.71 11.90 -5.33
N ALA A 123 -7.67 12.86 -6.25
CA ALA A 123 -8.73 13.86 -6.35
C ALA A 123 -9.96 13.25 -7.04
N HIS A 124 -11.12 13.40 -6.39
CA HIS A 124 -12.42 12.98 -6.86
C HIS A 124 -13.20 14.19 -7.39
N GLN A 125 -13.62 14.08 -8.64
CA GLN A 125 -14.37 15.08 -9.38
C GLN A 125 -15.87 14.86 -9.18
N ALA A 126 -16.61 15.95 -8.94
CA ALA A 126 -18.07 15.94 -8.87
C ALA A 126 -18.71 15.87 -10.27
N ASN A 127 -20.04 15.74 -10.32
CA ASN A 127 -20.81 15.57 -11.56
C ASN A 127 -20.65 16.75 -12.55
N ASP A 128 -20.43 17.95 -12.04
CA ASP A 128 -20.23 19.18 -12.81
C ASP A 128 -18.79 19.36 -13.33
N LYS A 129 -17.95 18.35 -13.14
CA LYS A 129 -16.54 18.31 -13.56
C LYS A 129 -15.63 19.26 -12.75
N LEU A 130 -16.07 19.72 -11.58
CA LEU A 130 -15.23 20.48 -10.67
C LEU A 130 -14.70 19.58 -9.53
N TYR A 131 -13.56 19.99 -8.97
CA TYR A 131 -12.99 19.38 -7.78
C TYR A 131 -13.28 20.29 -6.59
N TYR A 132 -13.79 19.71 -5.52
CA TYR A 132 -14.19 20.43 -4.33
C TYR A 132 -13.37 19.99 -3.13
N ARG A 133 -13.19 20.89 -2.17
CA ARG A 133 -12.64 20.60 -0.85
C ARG A 133 -13.52 21.19 0.24
N ARG A 134 -13.43 20.62 1.43
CA ARG A 134 -14.01 21.24 2.64
C ARG A 134 -13.08 22.31 3.17
N HIS A 135 -13.64 23.46 3.51
CA HIS A 135 -13.00 24.54 4.23
C HIS A 135 -13.86 24.89 5.44
N ASN A 136 -13.50 24.35 6.60
CA ASN A 136 -14.34 24.39 7.81
C ASN A 136 -15.75 23.82 7.52
N PHE A 137 -16.77 24.68 7.43
CA PHE A 137 -18.17 24.32 7.18
C PHE A 137 -18.64 24.59 5.74
N SER A 138 -17.75 25.06 4.86
CA SER A 138 -18.09 25.35 3.47
C SER A 138 -17.43 24.36 2.51
N VAL A 139 -18.06 24.19 1.35
CA VAL A 139 -17.51 23.44 0.22
C VAL A 139 -17.06 24.43 -0.84
N GLU A 140 -15.76 24.47 -1.10
CA GLU A 140 -15.11 25.39 -2.04
C GLU A 140 -14.50 24.63 -3.21
N SER A 141 -14.48 25.24 -4.40
CA SER A 141 -13.76 24.69 -5.55
C SER A 141 -12.26 24.75 -5.32
N MET A 142 -11.56 23.66 -5.64
CA MET A 142 -10.12 23.55 -5.48
C MET A 142 -9.36 24.35 -6.54
N PHE A 143 -8.23 24.93 -6.14
CA PHE A 143 -7.25 25.49 -7.07
C PHE A 143 -6.40 24.40 -7.73
N ASP A 144 -5.77 24.69 -8.87
CA ASP A 144 -4.90 23.73 -9.60
C ASP A 144 -3.82 23.10 -8.71
N TYR A 145 -3.16 23.87 -7.86
CA TYR A 145 -2.12 23.35 -6.96
C TYR A 145 -2.68 22.36 -5.92
N GLU A 146 -3.90 22.59 -5.43
CA GLU A 146 -4.58 21.70 -4.48
C GLU A 146 -4.98 20.40 -5.17
N ILE A 147 -5.51 20.49 -6.40
CA ILE A 147 -5.88 19.32 -7.19
C ILE A 147 -4.64 18.46 -7.44
N ARG A 148 -3.52 19.06 -7.85
CA ARG A 148 -2.27 18.35 -8.08
C ARG A 148 -1.74 17.68 -6.81
N ASP A 149 -1.82 18.35 -5.67
CA ASP A 149 -1.37 17.75 -4.42
C ASP A 149 -2.24 16.57 -3.99
N VAL A 150 -3.58 16.70 -4.06
CA VAL A 150 -4.51 15.62 -3.74
C VAL A 150 -4.40 14.46 -4.73
N MET A 151 -4.27 14.73 -6.04
CA MET A 151 -4.03 13.69 -7.04
C MET A 151 -2.72 12.95 -6.78
N ALA A 152 -1.73 13.65 -6.27
CA ALA A 152 -0.45 13.09 -5.90
C ALA A 152 -0.44 12.44 -4.51
N ARG A 153 -1.58 12.21 -3.84
CA ARG A 153 -1.61 11.38 -2.61
C ARG A 153 -1.12 9.95 -2.86
N GLN A 154 -1.30 9.40 -4.07
CA GLN A 154 -0.64 8.16 -4.53
C GLN A 154 0.85 8.39 -4.90
N LYS A 155 1.62 9.08 -4.06
CA LYS A 155 3.01 9.49 -4.37
C LYS A 155 4.01 8.34 -4.35
N ALA A 156 3.73 7.26 -3.62
CA ALA A 156 4.72 6.28 -3.25
C ALA A 156 4.31 4.85 -3.62
N PRO A 157 5.17 4.06 -4.27
CA PRO A 157 4.96 2.62 -4.36
C PRO A 157 4.95 2.01 -2.96
N GLN A 158 4.04 1.07 -2.71
CA GLN A 158 4.00 0.34 -1.44
C GLN A 158 4.66 -1.01 -1.67
N ILE A 159 5.91 -1.12 -1.25
CA ILE A 159 6.70 -2.34 -1.43
C ILE A 159 6.81 -3.06 -0.09
N LYS A 160 6.50 -4.35 -0.06
CA LYS A 160 6.77 -5.22 1.09
C LYS A 160 7.99 -6.08 0.81
N ILE A 161 8.75 -6.33 1.86
CA ILE A 161 9.92 -7.22 1.82
C ILE A 161 9.61 -8.47 2.65
N HIS A 162 9.96 -9.63 2.08
CA HIS A 162 9.80 -10.93 2.69
C HIS A 162 11.12 -11.69 2.61
N PHE A 163 11.39 -12.51 3.63
CA PHE A 163 12.60 -13.30 3.74
C PHE A 163 12.22 -14.76 3.93
N ASP A 164 12.90 -15.66 3.23
CA ASP A 164 12.86 -17.10 3.52
C ASP A 164 14.22 -17.73 3.36
N VAL A 165 14.44 -18.85 4.06
CA VAL A 165 15.66 -19.65 3.92
C VAL A 165 15.33 -20.91 3.14
N GLY A 166 15.87 -21.01 1.93
CA GLY A 166 15.77 -22.20 1.10
C GLY A 166 16.98 -23.12 1.28
N LYS A 167 16.77 -24.42 1.15
CA LYS A 167 17.86 -25.42 1.12
C LYS A 167 18.07 -25.97 -0.29
N LYS A 168 19.32 -26.20 -0.68
CA LYS A 168 19.69 -26.89 -1.92
C LYS A 168 20.63 -28.04 -1.59
N ALA A 169 20.50 -29.17 -2.30
CA ALA A 169 21.42 -30.28 -2.14
C ALA A 169 22.85 -29.82 -2.48
N ASN A 170 23.81 -30.19 -1.62
CA ASN A 170 25.20 -29.86 -1.82
C ASN A 170 25.82 -30.88 -2.80
N ILE A 171 25.63 -30.65 -4.09
CA ILE A 171 26.16 -31.53 -5.15
C ILE A 171 27.59 -31.10 -5.45
N TRP A 172 28.55 -31.51 -4.61
CA TRP A 172 29.97 -31.54 -5.02
C TRP A 172 30.36 -32.99 -5.33
N ILE A 173 30.45 -33.29 -6.63
CA ILE A 173 31.33 -34.35 -7.13
C ILE A 173 32.75 -33.77 -7.04
N ALA A 174 33.64 -34.37 -6.24
CA ALA A 174 35.04 -33.97 -6.18
C ALA A 174 35.82 -34.58 -7.36
N PRO A 175 36.53 -33.78 -8.19
CA PRO A 175 37.73 -34.25 -8.86
C PRO A 175 38.89 -34.10 -7.87
N ASN A 176 39.50 -35.23 -7.52
CA ASN A 176 40.66 -35.44 -6.67
C ASN A 176 41.54 -34.22 -6.29
N ASP A 177 41.91 -34.20 -5.01
CA ASP A 177 43.09 -33.57 -4.40
C ASP A 177 43.14 -32.04 -4.27
N ARG A 178 42.66 -31.52 -3.12
CA ARG A 178 43.51 -31.17 -1.95
C ARG A 178 42.70 -30.42 -0.88
N THR A 179 42.69 -30.99 0.32
CA THR A 179 42.58 -30.35 1.65
C THR A 179 41.98 -28.93 1.70
N ILE A 180 40.64 -28.84 1.73
CA ILE A 180 39.95 -27.87 2.56
C ILE A 180 38.84 -28.64 3.26
N LEU A 181 38.88 -28.67 4.60
CA LEU A 181 37.87 -29.23 5.48
C LEU A 181 36.55 -28.44 5.32
N HIS A 182 35.86 -28.60 4.20
CA HIS A 182 34.44 -28.27 4.15
C HIS A 182 33.72 -29.41 4.87
N LYS A 183 33.16 -29.11 6.05
CA LYS A 183 32.14 -29.95 6.70
C LYS A 183 31.27 -30.57 5.59
N GLN A 184 31.28 -31.90 5.45
CA GLN A 184 30.48 -32.60 4.43
C GLN A 184 29.00 -32.38 4.74
N ARG A 185 28.44 -31.23 4.34
CA ARG A 185 27.03 -30.91 4.55
C ARG A 185 26.26 -31.44 3.35
N PRO A 186 25.17 -32.20 3.55
CA PRO A 186 24.31 -32.63 2.45
C PRO A 186 23.51 -31.48 1.83
N TYR A 187 23.39 -30.34 2.52
CA TYR A 187 22.61 -29.18 2.07
C TYR A 187 23.37 -27.86 2.26
N LEU A 188 23.20 -26.95 1.31
CA LEU A 188 23.55 -25.53 1.39
C LEU A 188 22.28 -24.72 1.62
N TYR A 189 22.35 -23.71 2.48
CA TYR A 189 21.23 -22.84 2.80
C TYR A 189 21.42 -21.46 2.17
N PHE A 190 20.32 -20.88 1.69
CA PHE A 190 20.30 -19.59 1.02
C PHE A 190 19.22 -18.71 1.64
N LEU A 191 19.59 -17.52 2.10
CA LEU A 191 18.62 -16.50 2.46
C LEU A 191 18.14 -15.82 1.17
N ASN A 192 16.85 -15.95 0.90
CA ASN A 192 16.18 -15.36 -0.24
C ASN A 192 15.49 -14.06 0.19
N VAL A 193 15.71 -13.01 -0.58
CA VAL A 193 15.10 -11.69 -0.36
C VAL A 193 14.05 -11.45 -1.44
N HIS A 194 12.80 -11.42 -1.01
CA HIS A 194 11.64 -11.23 -1.86
C HIS A 194 11.07 -9.83 -1.68
N ILE A 195 10.62 -9.23 -2.76
CA ILE A 195 9.87 -7.97 -2.73
C ILE A 195 8.54 -8.16 -3.45
N GLU A 196 7.51 -7.51 -2.91
CA GLU A 196 6.17 -7.48 -3.47
C GLU A 196 5.68 -6.03 -3.57
N ASN A 197 5.13 -5.64 -4.71
CA ASN A 197 4.42 -4.38 -4.83
C ASN A 197 2.95 -4.57 -4.46
N VAL A 198 2.60 -4.23 -3.22
CA VAL A 198 1.20 -4.24 -2.74
C VAL A 198 0.45 -2.94 -3.10
N GLY A 199 1.17 -1.95 -3.63
CA GLY A 199 0.61 -0.68 -4.04
C GLY A 199 0.03 -0.71 -5.46
N LYS A 200 -0.58 0.41 -5.85
CA LYS A 200 -1.14 0.62 -7.20
C LYS A 200 -0.18 1.31 -8.16
N MET A 201 0.97 1.79 -7.68
CA MET A 201 2.00 2.48 -8.45
C MET A 201 3.18 1.55 -8.68
N TYR A 202 3.74 1.54 -9.89
CA TYR A 202 4.97 0.79 -10.15
C TYR A 202 6.16 1.43 -9.41
N ALA A 203 7.13 0.62 -9.01
CA ALA A 203 8.38 1.09 -8.42
C ALA A 203 9.54 0.96 -9.42
N ARG A 204 10.15 2.07 -9.84
CA ARG A 204 11.26 2.06 -10.82
C ARG A 204 12.62 1.98 -10.14
N TYR A 205 12.83 2.73 -9.07
CA TYR A 205 14.08 2.80 -8.33
C TYR A 205 13.91 2.16 -6.97
N ILE A 206 14.34 0.90 -6.84
CA ILE A 206 14.36 0.17 -5.58
C ILE A 206 15.81 0.03 -5.11
N ASN A 207 16.05 0.37 -3.85
CA ASN A 207 17.31 0.12 -3.17
C ASN A 207 17.03 -0.41 -1.76
N ILE A 208 17.68 -1.50 -1.39
CA ILE A 208 17.54 -2.11 -0.07
C ILE A 208 18.93 -2.23 0.53
N VAL A 209 19.08 -1.82 1.78
CA VAL A 209 20.29 -2.04 2.54
C VAL A 209 19.98 -3.06 3.62
N LEU A 210 20.51 -4.26 3.48
CA LEU A 210 20.44 -5.28 4.53
C LEU A 210 21.63 -5.14 5.46
N THR A 211 21.40 -5.27 6.76
CA THR A 211 22.46 -5.32 7.78
C THR A 211 22.31 -6.60 8.58
N LEU A 212 23.35 -7.45 8.53
CA LEU A 212 23.41 -8.72 9.24
C LEU A 212 24.84 -9.03 9.71
N PRO A 213 25.02 -9.92 10.70
CA PRO A 213 26.35 -10.35 11.16
C PRO A 213 27.20 -10.98 10.03
N GLN A 214 28.46 -10.58 9.91
CA GLN A 214 29.37 -11.03 8.85
C GLN A 214 29.60 -12.55 8.86
N ARG A 215 29.64 -13.15 10.06
CA ARG A 215 29.81 -14.59 10.29
C ARG A 215 28.77 -15.49 9.61
N LEU A 216 27.64 -14.92 9.19
CA LEU A 216 26.59 -15.64 8.46
C LEU A 216 26.93 -15.82 6.98
N LEU A 217 27.77 -14.96 6.41
CA LEU A 217 28.10 -14.94 4.99
C LEU A 217 29.45 -15.61 4.69
N ASP A 218 30.38 -15.51 5.62
CA ASP A 218 31.73 -16.03 5.47
C ASP A 218 32.06 -16.97 6.64
N ALA A 219 32.18 -18.25 6.30
CA ALA A 219 32.50 -19.32 7.24
C ALA A 219 33.95 -19.25 7.77
N MET A 220 34.79 -18.38 7.19
CA MET A 220 36.17 -18.14 7.63
C MET A 220 36.31 -16.92 8.56
N CYS A 221 35.22 -16.22 8.88
CA CYS A 221 35.26 -15.13 9.85
C CYS A 221 35.48 -15.65 11.29
N ASP A 222 36.27 -14.92 12.08
CA ASP A 222 36.59 -15.27 13.46
C ASP A 222 35.32 -15.33 14.33
N GLU A 223 35.17 -16.41 15.12
CA GLU A 223 33.99 -16.69 15.96
C GLU A 223 33.66 -15.60 17.00
N HIS A 224 34.58 -14.67 17.26
CA HIS A 224 34.42 -13.60 18.25
C HIS A 224 34.09 -12.23 17.64
N ASP A 225 33.98 -12.15 16.31
CA ASP A 225 33.73 -10.89 15.63
C ASP A 225 32.21 -10.61 15.50
N ASN A 226 31.74 -9.62 16.24
CA ASN A 226 30.35 -9.13 16.17
C ASN A 226 30.14 -8.10 15.05
N THR A 227 31.06 -8.02 14.10
CA THR A 227 30.98 -7.08 12.97
C THR A 227 29.75 -7.36 12.11
N THR A 228 28.95 -6.33 11.88
CA THR A 228 27.80 -6.34 10.96
C THR A 228 28.23 -5.86 9.58
N VAL A 229 27.79 -6.56 8.53
CA VAL A 229 27.98 -6.17 7.13
C VAL A 229 26.71 -5.55 6.58
N LYS A 230 26.88 -4.49 5.77
CA LYS A 230 25.82 -3.87 4.98
C LYS A 230 25.86 -4.37 3.55
N ILE A 231 24.79 -5.02 3.10
CA ILE A 231 24.63 -5.51 1.73
C ILE A 231 23.63 -4.61 0.98
N PRO A 232 24.08 -3.80 0.01
CA PRO A 232 23.19 -3.06 -0.85
C PRO A 232 22.61 -3.98 -1.94
N LEU A 233 21.29 -3.96 -2.10
CA LEU A 233 20.53 -4.65 -3.13
C LEU A 233 19.79 -3.62 -3.99
N ASP A 234 19.66 -3.89 -5.28
CA ASP A 234 18.84 -3.07 -6.18
C ASP A 234 18.15 -3.92 -7.25
N ASN A 235 17.20 -3.31 -7.96
CA ASN A 235 16.45 -3.94 -9.05
C ASN A 235 17.13 -3.80 -10.42
N LYS A 236 18.47 -3.70 -10.48
CA LYS A 236 19.17 -3.66 -11.75
C LYS A 236 19.35 -5.06 -12.32
N VAL A 237 18.98 -5.21 -13.58
CA VAL A 237 19.19 -6.44 -14.35
C VAL A 237 20.22 -6.16 -15.44
N ARG A 238 21.05 -7.16 -15.71
CA ARG A 238 22.01 -7.16 -16.82
C ARG A 238 21.79 -8.41 -17.64
N ASP A 239 21.57 -8.23 -18.93
CA ASP A 239 21.44 -9.34 -19.87
C ASP A 239 22.83 -9.94 -20.15
N LEU A 240 22.91 -11.27 -20.24
CA LEU A 240 24.11 -11.96 -20.71
C LEU A 240 24.22 -11.76 -22.22
N ILE A 241 25.34 -11.22 -22.68
CA ILE A 241 25.69 -11.22 -24.09
C ILE A 241 26.52 -12.47 -24.31
N GLU A 242 25.96 -13.45 -25.03
CA GLU A 242 26.78 -14.53 -25.56
C GLU A 242 27.80 -13.93 -26.52
N PRO A 243 29.12 -14.19 -26.33
CA PRO A 243 30.11 -13.72 -27.29
C PRO A 243 29.77 -14.29 -28.67
N PRO A 244 29.97 -13.53 -29.76
CA PRO A 244 29.68 -14.02 -31.10
C PRO A 244 30.43 -15.32 -31.35
N ASP A 245 29.66 -16.33 -31.73
CA ASP A 245 30.07 -17.73 -31.85
C ASP A 245 31.06 -17.88 -33.02
N ASP A 246 32.36 -17.75 -32.76
CA ASP A 246 33.39 -17.99 -33.77
C ASP A 246 33.69 -19.49 -33.84
N ASN A 247 32.88 -20.19 -34.64
CA ASN A 247 33.08 -21.54 -35.18
C ASN A 247 34.29 -22.32 -34.63
N ARG A 248 34.10 -23.15 -33.60
CA ARG A 248 34.87 -24.40 -33.40
C ARG A 248 34.19 -25.34 -32.38
N ARG A 249 33.78 -26.50 -32.90
CA ARG A 249 33.14 -27.63 -32.20
C ARG A 249 34.11 -28.41 -31.28
N THR A 250 34.72 -27.75 -30.30
CA THR A 250 35.46 -28.44 -29.24
C THR A 250 35.27 -27.66 -27.95
N LEU A 251 34.34 -28.11 -27.11
CA LEU A 251 34.17 -27.65 -25.73
C LEU A 251 35.45 -28.00 -24.96
N SER A 252 36.38 -27.06 -24.87
CA SER A 252 37.58 -27.20 -24.04
C SER A 252 37.24 -26.76 -22.61
N ILE A 253 37.88 -27.34 -21.60
CA ILE A 253 37.74 -26.93 -20.19
C ILE A 253 38.04 -25.42 -20.02
N GLY A 254 38.83 -24.83 -20.91
CA GLY A 254 39.08 -23.38 -20.96
C GLY A 254 37.88 -22.51 -21.36
N ASP A 255 36.85 -23.07 -22.02
CA ASP A 255 35.65 -22.31 -22.42
C ASP A 255 34.72 -22.04 -21.22
N MET A 256 34.82 -22.83 -20.14
CA MET A 256 34.03 -22.64 -18.92
C MET A 256 34.49 -21.45 -18.07
N ASN A 257 35.71 -20.94 -18.29
CA ASN A 257 36.29 -19.81 -17.56
C ASN A 257 36.27 -18.50 -18.37
N LYS A 258 35.57 -18.45 -19.52
CA LYS A 258 35.43 -17.19 -20.26
C LYS A 258 34.62 -16.18 -19.42
N PRO A 259 35.13 -14.96 -19.22
CA PRO A 259 34.38 -13.95 -18.49
C PRO A 259 33.07 -13.67 -19.23
N LYS A 260 31.95 -13.84 -18.52
CA LYS A 260 30.62 -13.55 -19.06
C LYS A 260 30.57 -12.07 -19.43
N GLN A 261 30.26 -11.77 -20.67
CA GLN A 261 30.03 -10.39 -21.11
C GLN A 261 28.59 -10.02 -20.81
N TYR A 262 28.38 -8.83 -20.25
CA TYR A 262 27.06 -8.34 -19.88
C TYR A 262 26.72 -7.09 -20.68
N GLY A 263 25.45 -6.98 -21.06
CA GLY A 263 24.89 -5.76 -21.65
C GLY A 263 24.80 -4.61 -20.65
N PRO A 264 24.36 -3.42 -21.13
CA PRO A 264 24.15 -2.28 -20.26
C PRO A 264 23.12 -2.62 -19.16
N ALA A 265 23.36 -2.13 -17.95
CA ALA A 265 22.44 -2.33 -16.85
C ALA A 265 21.15 -1.53 -17.08
N ARG A 266 19.99 -2.19 -16.92
CA ARG A 266 18.69 -1.53 -16.88
C ARG A 266 18.01 -1.79 -15.54
N ARG A 267 17.09 -0.91 -15.15
CA ARG A 267 16.22 -1.14 -13.99
C ARG A 267 14.92 -1.73 -14.47
N GLU A 268 14.53 -2.84 -13.85
CA GLU A 268 13.23 -3.45 -14.12
C GLU A 268 12.22 -2.97 -13.09
N PRO A 269 11.20 -2.20 -13.51
CA PRO A 269 10.22 -1.66 -12.57
C PRO A 269 9.37 -2.79 -11.99
N LEU A 270 9.09 -2.73 -10.69
CA LEU A 270 8.19 -3.67 -10.03
C LEU A 270 6.75 -3.15 -10.19
N LEU A 271 5.95 -3.78 -11.04
CA LEU A 271 4.57 -3.38 -11.31
C LEU A 271 3.63 -3.75 -10.15
N PRO A 272 2.46 -3.11 -10.01
CA PRO A 272 1.44 -3.46 -9.03
C PRO A 272 1.10 -4.96 -9.04
N GLY A 273 1.13 -5.61 -7.88
CA GLY A 273 0.87 -7.04 -7.70
C GLY A 273 2.01 -7.98 -8.13
N MET A 274 3.15 -7.46 -8.60
CA MET A 274 4.32 -8.30 -8.89
C MET A 274 5.06 -8.70 -7.61
N HIS A 275 5.51 -9.95 -7.59
CA HIS A 275 6.43 -10.52 -6.62
C HIS A 275 7.71 -10.97 -7.35
N VAL A 276 8.88 -10.58 -6.82
CA VAL A 276 10.19 -10.94 -7.39
C VAL A 276 11.17 -11.30 -6.29
N THR A 277 11.99 -12.32 -6.53
CA THR A 277 13.20 -12.61 -5.74
C THR A 277 14.33 -11.70 -6.23
N LEU A 278 14.77 -10.75 -5.40
CA LEU A 278 15.87 -9.85 -5.77
C LEU A 278 17.21 -10.58 -5.80
N GLN A 279 17.54 -11.24 -4.71
CA GLN A 279 18.81 -11.93 -4.56
C GLN A 279 18.69 -13.07 -3.55
N SER A 280 19.46 -14.11 -3.79
CA SER A 280 19.71 -15.22 -2.87
C SER A 280 21.19 -15.24 -2.54
N PHE A 281 21.55 -15.30 -1.27
CA PHE A 281 22.95 -15.42 -0.84
C PHE A 281 23.12 -16.61 0.09
N PRO A 282 24.28 -17.31 0.01
CA PRO A 282 24.56 -18.44 0.88
C PRO A 282 24.66 -17.96 2.34
N VAL A 283 24.11 -18.74 3.26
CA VAL A 283 24.15 -18.45 4.69
C VAL A 283 24.62 -19.68 5.47
N ASP A 284 25.51 -19.47 6.44
CA ASP A 284 25.92 -20.49 7.40
C ASP A 284 24.97 -20.52 8.61
N ILE A 285 24.06 -21.51 8.62
CA ILE A 285 23.08 -21.68 9.70
C ILE A 285 23.72 -22.04 11.04
N ASP A 286 24.86 -22.74 11.04
CA ASP A 286 25.53 -23.12 12.31
C ASP A 286 26.02 -21.88 13.06
N ASN A 287 26.30 -20.81 12.31
CA ASN A 287 26.73 -19.54 12.84
C ASN A 287 25.55 -18.62 13.14
N ILE A 288 24.30 -19.08 13.23
CA ILE A 288 23.18 -18.25 13.70
C ILE A 288 23.09 -18.37 15.22
N TRP A 289 23.22 -17.25 15.93
CA TRP A 289 23.13 -17.20 17.38
C TRP A 289 21.74 -16.76 17.83
N GLN A 290 21.37 -17.17 19.04
CA GLN A 290 20.10 -16.79 19.63
C GLN A 290 20.03 -15.28 19.83
N GLY A 291 19.04 -14.64 19.20
CA GLY A 291 18.86 -13.19 19.24
C GLY A 291 19.50 -12.42 18.09
N ASP A 292 20.08 -13.10 17.09
CA ASP A 292 20.54 -12.45 15.87
C ASP A 292 19.40 -11.76 15.13
N VAL A 293 19.70 -10.56 14.63
CA VAL A 293 18.74 -9.70 13.95
C VAL A 293 19.21 -9.42 12.54
N LEU A 294 18.34 -9.68 11.58
CA LEU A 294 18.40 -9.14 10.23
C LEU A 294 17.67 -7.81 10.22
N SER A 295 18.38 -6.71 9.97
CA SER A 295 17.76 -5.40 9.80
C SER A 295 17.85 -4.93 8.35
N TRP A 296 16.88 -4.13 7.93
CA TRP A 296 16.78 -3.68 6.56
C TRP A 296 16.24 -2.26 6.48
N THR A 297 16.67 -1.55 5.45
CA THR A 297 16.10 -0.25 5.05
C THR A 297 15.82 -0.28 3.56
N LEU A 298 14.58 0.01 3.18
CA LEU A 298 14.05 -0.01 1.81
C LEU A 298 13.74 1.42 1.36
N TYR A 299 14.29 1.78 0.20
CA TYR A 299 14.01 3.01 -0.51
C TYR A 299 13.34 2.67 -1.84
N ALA A 300 12.20 3.28 -2.14
CA ALA A 300 11.44 3.04 -3.36
C ALA A 300 10.90 4.36 -3.95
N ASP A 301 11.51 4.85 -5.02
CA ASP A 301 11.15 6.12 -5.68
C ASP A 301 10.93 7.28 -4.69
N ASN A 302 9.69 7.79 -4.58
CA ASN A 302 9.29 8.88 -3.70
C ASN A 302 8.64 8.40 -2.39
N ALA A 303 8.71 7.10 -2.08
CA ALA A 303 8.22 6.55 -0.83
C ALA A 303 9.10 6.99 0.34
N GLU A 304 8.49 7.19 1.51
CA GLU A 304 9.25 7.33 2.74
C GLU A 304 10.06 6.05 3.00
N PRO A 305 11.31 6.18 3.50
CA PRO A 305 12.13 5.01 3.79
C PRO A 305 11.46 4.08 4.79
N GLN A 306 11.31 2.82 4.41
CA GLN A 306 10.78 1.78 5.30
C GLN A 306 11.94 1.05 5.94
N SER A 307 11.90 0.86 7.26
CA SER A 307 12.92 0.09 7.97
C SER A 307 12.28 -0.96 8.85
N GLY A 308 12.94 -2.09 8.99
CA GLY A 308 12.49 -3.18 9.84
C GLY A 308 13.65 -4.00 10.38
N ALA A 309 13.34 -4.79 11.40
CA ALA A 309 14.25 -5.71 12.04
C ALA A 309 13.51 -7.01 12.32
N LEU A 310 14.12 -8.14 12.00
CA LEU A 310 13.53 -9.45 12.14
C LEU A 310 14.56 -10.40 12.75
N LYS A 311 14.14 -11.18 13.76
CA LYS A 311 15.04 -12.16 14.38
C LYS A 311 15.15 -13.38 13.47
N PHE A 312 16.34 -13.96 13.34
CA PHE A 312 16.53 -15.13 12.47
C PHE A 312 15.59 -16.31 12.82
N ASP A 313 15.24 -16.47 14.11
CA ASP A 313 14.27 -17.47 14.60
C ASP A 313 12.86 -17.32 13.99
N GLN A 314 12.54 -16.16 13.43
CA GLN A 314 11.24 -15.83 12.84
C GLN A 314 11.22 -16.00 11.31
N ILE A 315 12.35 -16.33 10.68
CA ILE A 315 12.43 -16.51 9.22
C ILE A 315 11.94 -17.92 8.87
N GLU A 316 11.01 -18.03 7.93
CA GLU A 316 10.51 -19.33 7.48
C GLU A 316 11.60 -20.14 6.76
N LEU A 317 11.80 -21.38 7.21
CA LEU A 317 12.62 -22.38 6.53
C LEU A 317 11.75 -23.10 5.50
N LYS A 318 11.97 -22.81 4.22
CA LYS A 318 11.32 -23.54 3.11
C LYS A 318 12.06 -24.85 2.88
N VAL A 319 11.45 -25.93 3.38
CA VAL A 319 11.86 -27.35 3.25
C VAL A 319 11.63 -27.87 1.84
#